data_AF-A0A4U8V2M1-F1
#
_entry.id   AF-A0A4U8V2M1-F1
#
_cell.length_a   1.000
_cell.length_b   1.000
_cell.length_c   1.000
_cell.angle_alpha   90.00
_cell.angle_beta   90.00
_cell.angle_gamma   90.00
#
_symmetry.space_group_name_H-M   'P 1'
#
loop_
_entity.id
_entity.type
_entity.pdbx_description
1 polymer ?
#
loop_
_entity_poly.entity_id
_entity_poly.type
_entity_poly.pdbx_seq_one_letter_code
_entity_poly.pdbx_strand_id
1 'polypeptide(L)'
;MENQRLINNVHEQLDRLSRQLREIENEKEEMDEEDYLEMKTDTIEQLKNLSLTLERIQSGDMTVFDQVSTTRLAIRAAVSQAFKTPEIIMLFVKKEPPILRQKLEHVESEHRLKRIEEGIYKERKYEILLALQKLGDALRPEEDQFLKDHSSFLPSDFELVDGL
;
A
#
# COMPACT_ATOMS: atom_id res chain seq x y z
N MET A 1 21.77 -8.26 15.10
CA MET A 1 22.43 -7.33 14.14
C MET A 1 22.20 -7.75 12.69
N GLU A 2 22.28 -9.04 12.36
CA GLU A 2 22.06 -9.54 11.00
C GLU A 2 20.61 -9.35 10.50
N ASN A 3 19.61 -9.70 11.33
CA ASN A 3 18.19 -9.49 11.00
C ASN A 3 17.84 -8.01 10.74
N GLN A 4 18.40 -7.08 11.52
CA GLN A 4 18.15 -5.64 11.29
C GLN A 4 18.72 -5.15 9.96
N ARG A 5 19.90 -5.65 9.55
CA ARG A 5 20.50 -5.31 8.25
C ARG A 5 19.66 -5.84 7.09
N LEU A 6 19.15 -7.06 7.23
CA LEU A 6 18.23 -7.67 6.25
C LEU A 6 16.94 -6.86 6.12
N ILE A 7 16.33 -6.44 7.23
CA ILE A 7 15.12 -5.60 7.22
C ILE A 7 15.38 -4.26 6.55
N ASN A 8 16.48 -3.58 6.90
CA ASN A 8 16.83 -2.31 6.28
C ASN A 8 17.02 -2.46 4.77
N ASN A 9 17.68 -3.54 4.34
CA ASN A 9 17.83 -3.84 2.91
C ASN A 9 16.46 -4.06 2.24
N VAL A 10 15.55 -4.78 2.89
CA VAL A 10 14.20 -4.98 2.38
C VAL A 10 13.43 -3.65 2.28
N HIS A 11 13.54 -2.77 3.27
CA HIS A 11 12.93 -1.43 3.22
C HIS A 11 13.50 -0.59 2.09
N GLU A 12 14.81 -0.61 1.88
CA GLU A 12 15.46 0.06 0.74
C GLU A 12 14.98 -0.50 -0.60
N GLN A 13 14.84 -1.82 -0.73
CA GLN A 13 14.30 -2.44 -1.93
C GLN A 13 12.83 -2.07 -2.15
N LEU A 14 12.02 -2.04 -1.10
CA LEU A 14 10.62 -1.65 -1.21
C LEU A 14 10.46 -0.17 -1.59
N ASP A 15 11.27 0.72 -1.02
CA ASP A 15 11.27 2.14 -1.40
C ASP A 15 11.68 2.32 -2.86
N ARG A 16 12.70 1.59 -3.33
CA ARG A 16 13.10 1.57 -4.75
C ARG A 16 11.94 1.12 -5.64
N LEU A 17 11.33 -0.02 -5.35
CA LEU A 17 10.24 -0.59 -6.15
C LEU A 17 8.99 0.31 -6.13
N SER A 18 8.70 0.96 -5.01
CA SER A 18 7.58 1.91 -4.91
C SER A 18 7.82 3.17 -5.74
N ARG A 19 9.07 3.68 -5.77
CA ARG A 19 9.43 4.80 -6.66
C ARG A 19 9.31 4.40 -8.13
N GLN A 20 9.77 3.20 -8.48
CA GLN A 20 9.64 2.66 -9.83
C GLN A 20 8.17 2.54 -10.25
N LEU A 21 7.28 2.00 -9.39
CA LEU A 21 5.85 1.98 -9.67
C LEU A 21 5.28 3.37 -9.88
N ARG A 22 5.70 4.36 -9.09
CA ARG A 22 5.25 5.75 -9.25
C ARG A 22 5.71 6.36 -10.57
N GLU A 23 6.95 6.09 -10.98
CA GLU A 23 7.49 6.55 -12.27
C GLU A 23 6.69 5.92 -13.43
N ILE A 24 6.44 4.62 -13.38
CA ILE A 24 5.61 3.90 -14.36
C ILE A 24 4.19 4.47 -14.43
N GLU A 25 3.54 4.75 -13.28
CA GLU A 25 2.19 5.34 -13.28
C GLU A 25 2.17 6.79 -13.80
N ASN A 26 3.24 7.57 -13.57
CA ASN A 26 3.35 8.94 -14.08
C ASN A 26 3.58 8.98 -15.60
N GLU A 27 4.32 8.01 -16.13
CA GLU A 27 4.67 7.91 -17.56
C GLU A 27 3.64 7.10 -18.35
N LYS A 28 2.58 6.58 -17.71
CA LYS A 28 1.55 5.74 -18.33
C LYS A 28 0.95 6.34 -19.61
N GLU A 29 0.73 7.66 -19.65
CA GLU A 29 0.16 8.35 -20.83
C GLU A 29 1.17 8.50 -21.99
N GLU A 30 2.45 8.37 -21.70
CA GLU A 30 3.57 8.50 -22.64
C GLU A 30 4.13 7.13 -23.10
N MET A 31 3.71 6.04 -22.43
CA MET A 31 4.11 4.67 -22.71
C MET A 31 3.07 3.93 -23.55
N ASP A 32 3.53 3.01 -24.38
CA ASP A 32 2.66 2.04 -25.03
C ASP A 32 2.06 1.09 -23.98
N GLU A 33 0.83 0.62 -24.23
CA GLU A 33 0.09 -0.21 -23.26
C GLU A 33 0.82 -1.51 -22.93
N GLU A 34 1.47 -2.14 -23.91
CA GLU A 34 2.26 -3.35 -23.73
C GLU A 34 3.47 -3.10 -22.82
N ASP A 35 4.25 -2.06 -23.10
CA ASP A 35 5.43 -1.67 -22.31
C ASP A 35 5.04 -1.29 -20.86
N TYR A 36 3.96 -0.52 -20.69
CA TYR A 36 3.43 -0.17 -19.36
C TYR A 36 3.07 -1.43 -18.56
N LEU A 37 2.34 -2.36 -19.20
CA LEU A 37 1.92 -3.59 -18.55
C LEU A 37 3.11 -4.50 -18.21
N GLU A 38 4.09 -4.63 -19.10
CA GLU A 38 5.31 -5.42 -18.86
C GLU A 38 6.11 -4.84 -17.68
N MET A 39 6.46 -3.55 -17.73
CA MET A 39 7.26 -2.92 -16.67
C MET A 39 6.55 -2.93 -15.31
N LYS A 40 5.23 -2.73 -15.30
CA LYS A 40 4.42 -2.83 -14.09
C LYS A 40 4.40 -4.27 -13.56
N THR A 41 4.21 -5.24 -14.43
CA THR A 41 4.18 -6.67 -14.06
C THR A 41 5.51 -7.11 -13.46
N ASP A 42 6.63 -6.76 -14.10
CA ASP A 42 7.97 -7.06 -13.60
C ASP A 42 8.24 -6.44 -12.22
N THR A 43 7.82 -5.20 -12.03
CA THR A 43 7.97 -4.50 -10.73
C THR A 43 7.12 -5.18 -9.64
N ILE A 44 5.92 -5.63 -9.99
CA ILE A 44 5.04 -6.41 -9.11
C ILE A 44 5.65 -7.79 -8.80
N GLU A 45 6.28 -8.46 -9.76
CA GLU A 45 6.97 -9.74 -9.51
C GLU A 45 8.17 -9.58 -8.58
N GLN A 46 8.95 -8.50 -8.72
CA GLN A 46 10.01 -8.16 -7.78
C GLN A 46 9.47 -7.96 -6.36
N LEU A 47 8.31 -7.29 -6.21
CA LEU A 47 7.62 -7.15 -4.93
C LEU A 47 7.21 -8.52 -4.35
N LYS A 48 6.66 -9.43 -5.18
CA LYS A 48 6.32 -10.81 -4.75
C LYS A 48 7.56 -11.56 -4.22
N ASN A 49 8.68 -11.47 -4.94
CA ASN A 49 9.93 -12.11 -4.53
C ASN A 49 10.48 -11.54 -3.21
N LEU A 50 10.31 -10.24 -3.00
CA LEU A 50 10.65 -9.58 -1.74
C LEU A 50 9.79 -10.10 -0.58
N SER A 51 8.48 -10.32 -0.80
CA SER A 51 7.59 -10.95 0.19
C SER A 51 8.07 -12.34 0.60
N LEU A 52 8.43 -13.19 -0.37
CA LEU A 52 8.94 -14.55 -0.12
C LEU A 52 10.28 -14.54 0.64
N THR A 53 11.04 -13.45 0.54
CA THR A 53 12.28 -13.27 1.30
C THR A 53 11.97 -12.89 2.74
N LEU A 54 10.98 -12.02 2.96
CA LEU A 54 10.48 -11.66 4.29
C LEU A 54 9.87 -12.84 5.07
N GLU A 55 9.20 -13.77 4.38
CA GLU A 55 8.66 -15.00 4.99
C GLU A 55 9.76 -15.91 5.53
N ARG A 56 10.92 -15.95 4.88
CA ARG A 56 12.05 -16.77 5.31
C ARG A 56 12.80 -16.20 6.52
N ILE A 57 12.67 -14.91 6.81
CA ILE A 57 13.35 -14.22 7.94
C ILE A 57 12.66 -14.52 9.30
N GLN A 58 11.55 -15.26 9.30
CA GLN A 58 10.66 -15.47 10.45
C GLN A 58 11.19 -16.43 11.55
N SER A 59 12.49 -16.41 11.87
CA SER A 59 13.09 -17.14 12.99
C SER A 59 13.47 -16.21 14.16
N GLY A 60 12.60 -16.19 15.18
CA GLY A 60 13.01 -16.01 16.59
C GLY A 60 13.03 -14.63 17.22
N ASP A 61 12.76 -13.52 16.51
CA ASP A 61 12.85 -12.17 17.10
C ASP A 61 11.52 -11.39 17.02
N MET A 62 10.83 -11.21 18.16
CA MET A 62 9.47 -10.66 18.24
C MET A 62 9.36 -9.19 17.80
N THR A 63 10.42 -8.40 17.96
CA THR A 63 10.45 -6.99 17.52
C THR A 63 10.57 -6.85 16.01
N VAL A 64 11.29 -7.79 15.37
CA VAL A 64 11.41 -7.90 13.91
C VAL A 64 10.07 -8.31 13.29
N PHE A 65 9.30 -9.12 14.00
CA PHE A 65 8.01 -9.63 13.54
C PHE A 65 7.00 -8.52 13.20
N ASP A 66 6.93 -7.44 13.99
CA ASP A 66 5.96 -6.36 13.77
C ASP A 66 6.30 -5.49 12.54
N GLN A 67 7.60 -5.19 12.34
CA GLN A 67 8.06 -4.48 11.13
C GLN A 67 7.91 -5.34 9.88
N VAL A 68 8.29 -6.62 9.97
CA VAL A 68 8.15 -7.59 8.87
C VAL A 68 6.68 -7.81 8.51
N SER A 69 5.78 -7.86 9.49
CA SER A 69 4.33 -8.02 9.25
C SER A 69 3.75 -6.84 8.49
N THR A 70 4.12 -5.61 8.84
CA THR A 70 3.62 -4.40 8.16
C THR A 70 4.16 -4.30 6.73
N THR A 71 5.47 -4.49 6.55
CA THR A 71 6.08 -4.49 5.22
C THR A 71 5.52 -5.59 4.32
N ARG A 72 5.26 -6.79 4.87
CA ARG A 72 4.62 -7.90 4.15
C ARG A 72 3.19 -7.53 3.71
N LEU A 73 2.41 -6.94 4.61
CA LEU A 73 1.05 -6.51 4.28
C LEU A 73 1.04 -5.40 3.22
N ALA A 74 2.00 -4.48 3.27
CA ALA A 74 2.18 -3.45 2.25
C ALA A 74 2.47 -4.04 0.87
N ILE A 75 3.39 -5.01 0.81
CA ILE A 75 3.76 -5.72 -0.42
C ILE A 75 2.56 -6.52 -0.93
N ARG A 76 1.82 -7.24 -0.08
CA ARG A 76 0.61 -7.96 -0.47
C ARG A 76 -0.47 -7.02 -1.00
N ALA A 77 -0.62 -5.85 -0.38
CA ALA A 77 -1.58 -4.84 -0.81
C ALA A 77 -1.20 -4.22 -2.17
N ALA A 78 0.10 -3.98 -2.40
CA ALA A 78 0.62 -3.54 -3.69
C ALA A 78 0.43 -4.59 -4.78
N VAL A 79 0.77 -5.86 -4.49
CA VAL A 79 0.67 -6.99 -5.42
C VAL A 79 -0.78 -7.28 -5.81
N SER A 80 -1.69 -7.24 -4.83
CA SER A 80 -3.11 -7.47 -5.08
C SER A 80 -3.81 -6.28 -5.74
N GLN A 81 -3.15 -5.12 -5.83
CA GLN A 81 -3.75 -3.84 -6.21
C GLN A 81 -4.77 -3.29 -5.20
N ALA A 82 -4.74 -3.76 -3.95
CA ALA A 82 -5.50 -3.16 -2.85
C ALA A 82 -4.96 -1.77 -2.49
N PHE A 83 -3.65 -1.53 -2.70
CA PHE A 83 -3.05 -0.20 -2.75
C PHE A 83 -2.48 0.02 -4.14
N LYS A 84 -3.09 0.95 -4.89
CA LYS A 84 -2.65 1.35 -6.21
C LYS A 84 -1.75 2.58 -6.14
N THR A 85 -1.86 3.36 -5.07
CA THR A 85 -1.09 4.59 -4.88
C THR A 85 0.25 4.30 -4.18
N PRO A 86 1.41 4.46 -4.85
CA PRO A 86 2.72 4.12 -4.26
C PRO A 86 3.04 4.87 -2.98
N GLU A 87 2.56 6.11 -2.86
CA GLU A 87 2.73 6.91 -1.66
C GLU A 87 1.99 6.32 -0.45
N ILE A 88 0.78 5.77 -0.64
CA ILE A 88 0.02 5.12 0.44
C ILE A 88 0.75 3.87 0.92
N ILE A 89 1.31 3.08 0.01
CA ILE A 89 2.15 1.91 0.34
C ILE A 89 3.33 2.34 1.22
N MET A 90 4.03 3.42 0.86
CA MET A 90 5.19 3.90 1.62
C MET A 90 4.81 4.42 3.01
N LEU A 91 3.73 5.20 3.12
CA LEU A 91 3.25 5.71 4.41
C LEU A 91 2.77 4.56 5.32
N PHE A 92 2.20 3.51 4.74
CA PHE A 92 1.82 2.29 5.45
C PHE A 92 3.05 1.55 5.99
N VAL A 93 4.08 1.33 5.17
CA VAL A 93 5.34 0.68 5.59
C VAL A 93 6.04 1.45 6.70
N LYS A 94 6.06 2.78 6.60
CA LYS A 94 6.68 3.67 7.60
C LYS A 94 5.87 3.79 8.89
N LYS A 95 4.65 3.24 8.93
CA LYS A 95 3.71 3.39 10.06
C LYS A 95 3.47 4.85 10.40
N GLU A 96 3.08 5.66 9.40
CA GLU A 96 2.83 7.09 9.56
C GLU A 96 1.32 7.45 9.47
N PRO A 97 0.46 7.01 10.40
CA PRO A 97 -0.98 7.31 10.37
C PRO A 97 -1.30 8.82 10.38
N PRO A 98 -0.57 9.71 11.08
CA PRO A 98 -0.83 11.15 11.00
C PRO A 98 -0.71 11.71 9.58
N ILE A 99 0.25 11.21 8.80
CA ILE A 99 0.45 11.67 7.41
C ILE A 99 -0.64 11.09 6.51
N LEU A 100 -1.05 9.82 6.72
CA LEU A 100 -2.21 9.25 6.04
C LEU A 100 -3.49 10.05 6.31
N ARG A 101 -3.70 10.53 7.55
CA ARG A 101 -4.84 11.41 7.89
C ARG A 101 -4.78 12.75 7.16
N GLN A 102 -3.62 13.40 7.12
CA GLN A 102 -3.44 14.62 6.32
C GLN A 102 -3.71 14.38 4.82
N LYS A 103 -3.28 13.22 4.30
CA LYS A 103 -3.55 12.82 2.93
C LYS A 103 -5.04 12.63 2.68
N LEU A 104 -5.78 12.02 3.62
CA LEU A 104 -7.23 11.87 3.55
C LEU A 104 -7.92 13.24 3.48
N GLU A 105 -7.55 14.17 4.36
CA GLU A 105 -8.10 15.53 4.37
C GLU A 105 -7.82 16.27 3.06
N HIS A 106 -6.62 16.07 2.50
CA HIS A 106 -6.25 16.62 1.21
C HIS A 106 -7.14 16.08 0.08
N VAL A 107 -7.28 14.76 -0.04
CA VAL A 107 -8.12 14.10 -1.05
C VAL A 107 -9.58 14.54 -0.93
N GLU A 108 -10.11 14.65 0.29
CA GLU A 108 -11.46 15.18 0.54
C GLU A 108 -11.60 16.65 0.12
N SER A 109 -10.55 17.46 0.32
CA SER A 109 -10.54 18.86 -0.10
C SER A 109 -10.49 18.99 -1.62
N GLU A 110 -9.66 18.20 -2.30
CA GLU A 110 -9.59 18.19 -3.77
C GLU A 110 -10.94 17.83 -4.40
N HIS A 111 -11.64 16.86 -3.82
CA HIS A 111 -12.99 16.50 -4.25
C HIS A 111 -14.00 17.63 -4.02
N ARG A 112 -14.01 18.23 -2.82
CA ARG A 112 -14.87 19.40 -2.52
C ARG A 112 -14.63 20.57 -3.47
N LEU A 113 -13.38 20.76 -3.89
CA LEU A 113 -12.96 21.79 -4.84
C LEU A 113 -13.16 21.38 -6.31
N LYS A 114 -13.75 20.19 -6.56
CA LYS A 114 -13.98 19.62 -7.90
C LYS A 114 -12.71 19.49 -8.75
N ARG A 115 -11.56 19.27 -8.10
CA ARG A 115 -10.26 19.05 -8.77
C ARG A 115 -10.05 17.61 -9.19
N ILE A 116 -10.72 16.68 -8.51
CA ILE A 116 -10.72 15.26 -8.83
C ILE A 116 -12.17 14.78 -8.98
N GLU A 117 -12.35 13.77 -9.82
CA GLU A 117 -13.65 13.14 -10.04
C GLU A 117 -14.06 12.25 -8.87
N GLU A 118 -15.36 12.02 -8.72
CA GLU A 118 -15.94 11.20 -7.64
C GLU A 118 -15.34 9.78 -7.61
N GLY A 119 -15.09 9.16 -8.77
CA GLY A 119 -14.48 7.83 -8.84
C GLY A 119 -13.07 7.81 -8.25
N ILE A 120 -12.21 8.74 -8.67
CA ILE A 120 -10.83 8.89 -8.18
C ILE A 120 -10.83 9.20 -6.69
N TYR A 121 -11.74 10.08 -6.23
CA TYR A 121 -11.93 10.39 -4.83
C TYR A 121 -12.22 9.13 -4.00
N LYS A 122 -13.20 8.33 -4.44
CA LYS A 122 -13.64 7.13 -3.72
C LYS A 122 -12.55 6.08 -3.64
N GLU A 123 -11.84 5.81 -4.73
CA GLU A 123 -10.72 4.85 -4.75
C GLU A 123 -9.60 5.29 -3.79
N ARG A 124 -9.14 6.55 -3.89
CA ARG A 124 -8.06 7.06 -3.01
C ARG A 124 -8.49 7.09 -1.55
N LYS A 125 -9.73 7.52 -1.25
CA LYS A 125 -10.27 7.52 0.11
C LYS A 125 -10.30 6.10 0.68
N TYR A 126 -10.73 5.12 -0.11
CA TYR A 126 -10.77 3.73 0.30
C TYR A 126 -9.37 3.20 0.64
N GLU A 127 -8.38 3.41 -0.24
CA GLU A 127 -7.00 2.98 0.00
C GLU A 127 -6.42 3.57 1.30
N ILE A 128 -6.62 4.88 1.54
CA ILE A 128 -6.12 5.56 2.74
C ILE A 128 -6.80 5.02 4.00
N LEU A 129 -8.13 4.83 3.98
CA LEU A 129 -8.88 4.32 5.12
C LEU A 129 -8.54 2.87 5.43
N LEU A 130 -8.34 2.04 4.40
CA LEU A 130 -7.90 0.65 4.58
C LEU A 130 -6.49 0.60 5.19
N ALA A 131 -5.57 1.46 4.74
CA ALA A 131 -4.24 1.59 5.33
C ALA A 131 -4.31 2.01 6.81
N LEU A 132 -5.12 3.00 7.13
CA LEU A 132 -5.35 3.45 8.52
C LEU A 132 -5.93 2.33 9.39
N GLN A 133 -6.95 1.61 8.90
CA GLN A 133 -7.54 0.47 9.60
C GLN A 133 -6.51 -0.61 9.90
N LYS A 134 -5.68 -0.96 8.90
CA LYS A 134 -4.65 -2.00 9.04
C LYS A 134 -3.46 -1.58 9.89
N LEU A 135 -3.24 -0.27 10.08
CA LEU A 135 -2.29 0.25 11.08
C LEU A 135 -2.89 0.33 12.49
N GLY A 136 -4.18 0.00 12.68
CA GLY A 136 -4.88 0.09 13.96
C GLY A 136 -5.27 1.53 14.35
N ASP A 137 -5.30 2.46 13.40
CA ASP A 137 -5.75 3.83 13.64
C ASP A 137 -7.28 3.86 13.80
N ALA A 138 -7.78 4.72 14.69
CA ALA A 138 -9.20 4.73 15.06
C ALA A 138 -10.06 5.37 13.95
N LEU A 139 -10.82 4.56 13.22
CA LEU A 139 -11.75 5.06 12.20
C LEU A 139 -13.00 5.67 12.83
N ARG A 140 -13.51 6.73 12.20
CA ARG A 140 -14.81 7.32 12.53
C ARG A 140 -15.93 6.38 12.03
N PRO A 141 -17.13 6.39 12.64
CA PRO A 141 -18.24 5.53 12.19
C PRO A 141 -18.57 5.69 10.70
N GLU A 142 -18.47 6.90 10.17
CA GLU A 142 -18.69 7.21 8.76
C GLU A 142 -17.59 6.62 7.86
N GLU A 143 -16.36 6.54 8.34
CA GLU A 143 -15.22 5.96 7.63
C GLU A 143 -15.32 4.43 7.60
N ASP A 144 -15.70 3.82 8.72
CA ASP A 144 -15.97 2.38 8.80
C ASP A 144 -17.14 1.98 7.88
N GLN A 145 -18.21 2.79 7.86
CA GLN A 145 -19.32 2.54 6.96
C GLN A 145 -18.90 2.70 5.50
N PHE A 146 -18.09 3.72 5.18
CA PHE A 146 -17.57 3.92 3.84
C PHE A 146 -16.75 2.71 3.35
N LEU A 147 -15.89 2.14 4.19
CA LEU A 147 -15.14 0.92 3.86
C LEU A 147 -16.06 -0.27 3.57
N LYS A 148 -17.11 -0.45 4.36
CA LYS A 148 -18.08 -1.54 4.16
C LYS A 148 -18.87 -1.37 2.85
N ASP A 149 -19.31 -0.15 2.57
CA ASP A 149 -20.11 0.17 1.38
C ASP A 149 -19.29 0.03 0.08
N HIS A 150 -17.97 0.19 0.16
CA HIS A 150 -17.06 0.14 -0.98
C HIS A 150 -16.11 -1.07 -0.94
N SER A 151 -16.50 -2.15 -0.25
CA SER A 151 -15.69 -3.37 -0.15
C SER A 151 -15.39 -4.01 -1.51
N SER A 152 -16.16 -3.69 -2.55
CA SER A 152 -15.90 -4.08 -3.94
C SER A 152 -14.59 -3.53 -4.51
N PHE A 153 -14.01 -2.49 -3.89
CA PHE A 153 -12.66 -2.01 -4.25
C PHE A 153 -11.55 -2.90 -3.72
N LEU A 154 -11.85 -3.79 -2.76
CA LEU A 154 -10.92 -4.82 -2.32
C LEU A 154 -10.84 -5.92 -3.40
N PRO A 155 -9.65 -6.23 -3.92
CA PRO A 155 -9.45 -7.40 -4.78
C PRO A 155 -9.80 -8.68 -4.02
N SER A 156 -10.49 -9.64 -4.66
CA SER A 156 -10.92 -10.90 -4.03
C SER A 156 -9.77 -11.72 -3.45
N ASP A 157 -8.57 -11.59 -4.02
CA ASP A 157 -7.36 -12.30 -3.58
C ASP A 157 -6.64 -11.61 -2.40
N PHE A 158 -7.06 -10.38 -2.08
CA PHE A 158 -6.61 -9.67 -0.89
C PHE A 158 -7.53 -10.03 0.27
N GLU A 159 -7.24 -11.16 0.91
CA GLU A 159 -7.85 -11.46 2.20
C GLU A 159 -7.50 -10.35 3.19
N LEU A 160 -8.54 -9.73 3.76
CA LEU A 160 -8.43 -9.08 5.05
C LEU A 160 -7.92 -10.16 6.00
N VAL A 161 -6.61 -10.21 6.23
CA VAL A 161 -6.06 -11.03 7.31
C VAL A 161 -6.53 -10.35 8.59
N ASP A 162 -7.74 -10.69 9.00
CA ASP A 162 -8.28 -10.44 10.32
C ASP A 162 -7.90 -11.68 11.12
N GLY A 163 -6.86 -11.58 11.94
CA GLY A 163 -6.43 -12.71 12.76
C GLY A 163 -4.98 -12.65 13.22
N LEU A 164 -4.73 -11.83 14.24
CA LEU A 164 -4.01 -12.30 15.42
C LEU A 164 -4.98 -12.22 16.60
#